data_AF-A0A2J8SZL3-F1
#
_entry.id   AF-A0A2J8SZL3-F1
#
_cell.length_a   1.000
_cell.length_b   1.000
_cell.length_c   1.000
_cell.angle_alpha   90.00
_cell.angle_beta   90.00
_cell.angle_gamma   90.00
#
_symmetry.space_group_name_H-M   'P 1'
#
loop_
_entity.id
_entity.type
_entity.pdbx_description
1 polymer ?
#
loop_
_entity_poly.entity_id
_entity_poly.type
_entity_poly.pdbx_seq_one_letter_code
_entity_poly.pdbx_strand_id
1 'polypeptide(L)'
;MESSKKMDSPGALQTNPPLKLHTDRSAGTPVFVPEQGGYKEKFVKTVEDKYKCEKCRLVLCSPKQTECGHRFCESCMAALLSSSSPKCTACQES
;
A
#
# COMPACT_ATOMS: atom_id res chain seq x y z
N MET A 1 36.97 18.18 -32.03
CA MET A 1 36.64 18.75 -30.71
C MET A 1 35.57 17.89 -30.09
N GLU A 2 36.04 17.06 -29.14
CA GLU A 2 35.39 16.24 -28.12
C GLU A 2 33.86 16.07 -28.07
N SER A 3 33.46 14.81 -28.22
CA SER A 3 32.17 14.24 -27.83
C SER A 3 32.04 14.20 -26.30
N SER A 4 31.21 15.07 -25.72
CA SER A 4 30.90 15.02 -24.28
C SER A 4 29.69 14.12 -23.99
N LYS A 5 29.95 12.84 -23.74
CA LYS A 5 28.98 11.86 -23.26
C LYS A 5 28.80 12.04 -21.75
N LYS A 6 27.70 12.64 -21.31
CA LYS A 6 27.34 12.73 -19.89
C LYS A 6 26.78 11.38 -19.44
N MET A 7 27.52 10.74 -18.53
CA MET A 7 27.08 9.61 -17.73
C MET A 7 26.03 10.08 -16.72
N ASP A 8 24.88 9.41 -16.69
CA ASP A 8 23.88 9.57 -15.62
C ASP A 8 24.15 8.50 -14.54
N SER A 9 24.23 8.96 -13.31
CA SER A 9 24.60 8.19 -12.12
C SER A 9 23.52 7.17 -11.74
N PRO A 10 23.87 6.00 -11.15
CA PRO A 10 22.86 5.09 -10.64
C PRO A 10 22.16 5.73 -9.43
N GLY A 11 20.87 6.04 -9.60
CA GLY A 11 20.00 6.57 -8.56
C GLY A 11 19.94 5.65 -7.35
N ALA A 12 20.00 6.25 -6.16
CA ALA A 12 19.96 5.59 -4.87
C ALA A 12 18.74 4.65 -4.76
N LEU A 13 18.99 3.39 -4.43
CA LEU A 13 17.97 2.41 -4.07
C LEU A 13 17.26 2.90 -2.81
N GLN A 14 15.97 3.23 -2.95
CA GLN A 14 15.10 3.53 -1.83
C GLN A 14 15.01 2.28 -0.93
N THR A 15 15.57 2.38 0.27
CA THR A 15 15.52 1.32 1.26
C THR A 15 14.10 1.30 1.85
N ASN A 16 13.37 0.21 1.62
CA ASN A 16 12.08 0.01 2.27
C ASN A 16 12.31 -0.12 3.80
N PRO A 17 11.45 0.50 4.65
CA PRO A 17 11.56 0.36 6.09
C PRO A 17 11.33 -1.11 6.54
N PRO A 18 11.82 -1.50 7.73
CA PRO A 18 11.91 -2.90 8.13
C PRO A 18 10.54 -3.54 8.31
N LEU A 19 10.30 -4.61 7.55
CA LEU A 19 9.13 -5.49 7.66
C LEU A 19 9.19 -6.21 9.01
N LYS A 20 8.16 -6.09 9.85
CA LYS A 20 8.05 -6.88 11.09
C LYS A 20 7.55 -8.28 10.77
N LEU A 21 8.41 -9.27 10.96
CA LEU A 21 8.06 -10.68 10.92
C LEU A 21 7.16 -11.00 12.13
N HIS A 22 5.87 -11.23 11.89
CA HIS A 22 4.97 -11.78 12.91
C HIS A 22 4.85 -13.29 12.67
N THR A 23 5.00 -14.07 13.73
CA THR A 23 4.77 -15.52 13.74
C THR A 23 3.29 -15.73 14.06
N ASP A 24 2.48 -16.15 13.09
CA ASP A 24 1.18 -16.76 13.38
C ASP A 24 1.33 -18.28 13.51
N ARG A 25 0.58 -18.84 14.47
CA ARG A 25 0.82 -20.14 15.10
C ARG A 25 0.37 -21.36 14.27
N SER A 26 0.38 -21.30 12.94
CA SER A 26 -0.06 -22.47 12.14
C SER A 26 0.64 -22.77 10.82
N ALA A 27 1.58 -21.95 10.32
CA ALA A 27 2.48 -22.34 9.23
C ALA A 27 3.72 -21.44 9.23
N GLY A 28 4.91 -22.01 9.37
CA GLY A 28 6.19 -21.29 9.48
C GLY A 28 6.66 -20.52 8.24
N THR A 29 5.73 -20.02 7.42
CA THR A 29 6.05 -19.12 6.31
C THR A 29 6.04 -17.68 6.82
N PRO A 30 7.13 -16.91 6.65
CA PRO A 30 7.11 -15.49 6.96
C PRO A 30 6.09 -14.79 6.06
N VAL A 31 4.96 -14.37 6.62
CA VAL A 31 4.00 -13.53 5.91
C VAL A 31 4.50 -12.09 6.05
N PHE A 32 4.87 -11.47 4.94
CA PHE A 32 5.22 -10.06 4.93
C PHE A 32 3.93 -9.24 5.00
N VAL A 33 3.53 -8.80 6.19
CA VAL A 33 2.36 -7.91 6.36
C VAL A 33 2.87 -6.49 6.63
N PRO A 34 2.45 -5.49 5.84
CA PRO A 34 2.81 -4.10 6.08
C PRO A 34 2.18 -3.60 7.39
N GLU A 35 2.96 -2.88 8.19
CA GLU A 35 2.48 -2.25 9.44
C GLU A 35 1.50 -1.09 9.16
N GLN A 36 1.69 -0.39 8.03
CA GLN A 36 0.83 0.71 7.60
C GLN A 36 0.55 0.66 6.10
N GLY A 37 -0.71 0.83 5.74
CA GLY A 37 -1.16 0.92 4.36
C GLY A 37 -1.28 -0.45 3.71
N GLY A 38 -1.06 -0.46 2.40
CA GLY A 38 -1.12 -1.67 1.56
C GLY A 38 0.26 -2.20 1.20
N TYR A 39 0.29 -3.29 0.44
CA TYR A 39 1.51 -3.91 -0.06
C TYR A 39 2.21 -3.01 -1.08
N LYS A 40 3.52 -2.82 -0.93
CA LYS A 40 4.37 -1.98 -1.79
C LYS A 40 5.17 -2.78 -2.81
N GLU A 41 5.09 -4.09 -2.72
CA GLU A 41 5.84 -5.03 -3.53
C GLU A 41 5.34 -5.04 -4.98
N LYS A 42 6.22 -5.45 -5.89
CA LYS A 42 5.85 -5.64 -7.29
C LYS A 42 5.12 -6.97 -7.46
N PHE A 43 3.91 -6.92 -7.97
CA PHE A 43 3.10 -8.09 -8.27
C PHE A 43 3.47 -8.68 -9.63
N VAL A 44 3.40 -10.01 -9.75
CA VAL A 44 3.67 -10.74 -11.00
C VAL A 44 2.71 -10.33 -12.11
N LYS A 45 1.44 -10.07 -11.74
CA LYS A 45 0.39 -9.58 -12.64
C LYS A 45 0.06 -8.14 -12.30
N THR A 46 -0.36 -7.40 -13.33
CA THR A 46 -0.95 -6.07 -13.13
C THR A 46 -2.13 -6.16 -12.16
N VAL A 47 -2.13 -5.28 -11.16
CA VAL A 47 -3.18 -5.27 -10.15
C VAL A 47 -4.34 -4.40 -10.63
N GLU A 48 -5.52 -5.02 -10.71
CA GLU A 48 -6.78 -4.33 -10.98
C GLU A 48 -7.13 -3.36 -9.84
N ASP A 49 -7.80 -2.25 -10.16
CA ASP A 49 -8.09 -1.19 -9.18
C ASP A 49 -9.00 -1.65 -8.04
N LYS A 50 -9.88 -2.63 -8.26
CA LYS A 50 -10.75 -3.22 -7.22
C LYS A 50 -10.01 -3.88 -6.05
N TYR A 51 -8.70 -4.14 -6.23
CA TYR A 51 -7.82 -4.70 -5.19
C TYR A 51 -6.95 -3.63 -4.52
N LYS A 52 -7.10 -2.36 -4.89
CA LYS A 52 -6.34 -1.25 -4.31
C LYS A 52 -7.17 -0.55 -3.25
N CYS A 53 -6.47 -0.04 -2.24
CA CYS A 53 -7.03 0.80 -1.20
C CYS A 53 -7.39 2.17 -1.75
N GLU A 54 -8.57 2.69 -1.44
CA GLU A 54 -8.96 4.04 -1.88
C GLU A 54 -8.13 5.15 -1.22
N LYS A 55 -7.54 4.91 -0.05
CA LYS A 55 -6.72 5.90 0.65
C LYS A 55 -5.26 5.93 0.19
N CYS A 56 -4.60 4.78 0.15
CA CYS A 56 -3.16 4.69 -0.12
C CYS A 56 -2.83 4.23 -1.54
N ARG A 57 -3.83 3.81 -2.33
CA ARG A 57 -3.70 3.35 -3.72
C ARG A 57 -2.77 2.14 -3.92
N LEU A 58 -2.34 1.51 -2.82
CA LEU A 58 -1.61 0.25 -2.78
C LEU A 58 -2.56 -0.93 -2.68
N VAL A 59 -2.06 -2.15 -2.91
CA VAL A 59 -2.86 -3.38 -2.77
C VAL A 59 -3.31 -3.54 -1.33
N LEU A 60 -4.60 -3.84 -1.14
CA LEU A 60 -5.26 -3.89 0.16
C LEU A 60 -4.54 -4.86 1.13
N CYS A 61 -4.18 -4.38 2.31
CA CYS A 61 -3.76 -5.19 3.45
C CYS A 61 -4.86 -5.18 4.51
N SER A 62 -5.31 -6.38 4.93
CA SER A 62 -6.45 -6.55 5.85
C SER A 62 -7.67 -5.70 5.45
N PRO A 63 -8.25 -5.92 4.25
CA PRO A 63 -9.27 -5.03 3.68
C PRO A 63 -10.50 -4.88 4.58
N LYS A 64 -10.99 -3.65 4.71
CA LYS A 64 -12.29 -3.30 5.28
C LYS A 64 -13.13 -2.58 4.24
N GLN A 65 -14.43 -2.84 4.21
CA GLN A 65 -15.36 -2.24 3.26
C GLN A 65 -16.34 -1.34 4.02
N THR A 66 -16.58 -0.15 3.51
CA THR A 66 -17.64 0.75 4.02
C THR A 66 -19.01 0.32 3.52
N GLU A 67 -20.08 0.84 4.13
CA GLU A 67 -21.46 0.59 3.65
C GLU A 67 -21.68 1.09 2.21
N CYS A 68 -21.01 2.17 1.81
CA CYS A 68 -21.02 2.67 0.44
C CYS A 68 -20.19 1.82 -0.55
N GLY A 69 -19.54 0.75 -0.09
CA GLY A 69 -18.85 -0.23 -0.95
C GLY A 69 -17.35 -0.01 -1.17
N HIS A 70 -16.78 1.12 -0.74
CA HIS A 70 -15.37 1.44 -0.92
C HIS A 70 -14.46 0.67 0.05
N ARG A 71 -13.28 0.27 -0.43
CA ARG A 71 -12.36 -0.61 0.31
C ARG A 71 -11.09 0.12 0.76
N PHE A 72 -10.70 -0.13 2.00
CA PHE A 72 -9.52 0.46 2.63
C PHE A 72 -8.68 -0.62 3.32
N CYS A 73 -7.37 -0.38 3.45
CA CYS A 73 -6.55 -1.17 4.37
C CYS A 73 -7.01 -0.93 5.81
N GLU A 74 -6.83 -1.89 6.72
CA GLU A 74 -7.23 -1.74 8.13
C GLU A 74 -6.64 -0.48 8.78
N SER A 75 -5.33 -0.26 8.63
CA SER A 75 -4.67 0.94 9.16
C SER A 75 -5.17 2.23 8.50
N CYS A 76 -5.53 2.18 7.21
CA CYS A 76 -6.07 3.33 6.49
C CYS A 76 -7.49 3.67 6.94
N MET A 77 -8.31 2.65 7.20
CA MET A 77 -9.65 2.82 7.75
C MET A 77 -9.58 3.40 9.16
N ALA A 78 -8.69 2.88 10.02
CA ALA A 78 -8.50 3.39 11.37
C ALA A 78 -8.16 4.89 11.37
N ALA A 79 -7.27 5.33 10.48
CA ALA A 79 -6.92 6.74 10.31
C ALA A 79 -8.07 7.61 9.76
N LEU A 80 -8.96 7.04 8.94
CA LEU A 80 -10.15 7.74 8.45
C LEU A 80 -11.18 7.93 9.57
N LEU A 81 -11.39 6.88 10.36
CA LEU A 81 -12.33 6.86 11.49
C LEU A 81 -11.88 7.71 12.67
N SER A 82 -10.58 8.00 12.82
CA SER A 82 -10.07 8.88 13.87
C SER A 82 -10.35 10.37 13.64
N SER A 83 -10.97 10.74 12.51
CA SER A 83 -11.38 12.13 12.24
C SER A 83 -12.66 12.50 13.00
N SER A 84 -12.88 13.80 13.26
CA SER A 84 -14.06 14.29 13.99
C SER A 84 -15.39 14.08 13.26
N SER A 85 -15.35 13.87 11.95
CA SER A 85 -16.52 13.60 11.11
C SER A 85 -16.14 12.60 10.01
N PRO A 86 -16.03 11.30 10.34
CA PRO A 86 -15.52 10.31 9.42
C PRO A 86 -16.48 10.13 8.25
N LYS A 87 -15.98 10.40 7.05
CA LYS A 87 -16.69 10.20 5.79
C LYS A 87 -15.81 9.41 4.86
N CYS A 88 -16.44 8.54 4.06
CA CYS A 88 -15.73 7.85 3.00
C CYS A 88 -15.22 8.89 1.99
N THR A 89 -13.90 8.97 1.83
CA THR A 89 -13.27 9.96 0.95
C THR A 89 -13.42 9.63 -0.53
N ALA A 90 -13.78 8.39 -0.87
CA ALA A 90 -13.91 7.92 -2.25
C ALA A 90 -15.29 8.19 -2.88
N CYS A 91 -16.33 8.43 -2.06
CA CYS A 91 -17.70 8.62 -2.56
C CYS A 91 -17.93 9.86 -3.44
N GLN A 92 -16.97 10.80 -3.53
CA GLN A 92 -17.12 12.03 -4.31
C GLN A 92 -16.38 11.98 -5.66
N GLU A 93 -15.68 10.87 -5.95
CA GLU A 93 -14.86 10.70 -7.15
C GLU A 93 -15.44 9.59 -8.07
N SER A 94 -16.73 9.68 -8.39
CA SER A 94 -17.41 8.75 -9.31
C SER A 94 -18.18 9.49 -10.40
#